data_AF-A0A7C7VH01-F1
#
_entry.id   AF-A0A7C7VH01-F1
#
_cell.length_a   1.000
_cell.length_b   1.000
_cell.length_c   1.000
_cell.angle_alpha   90.00
_cell.angle_beta   90.00
_cell.angle_gamma   90.00
#
_symmetry.space_group_name_H-M   'P 1'
#
loop_
_entity.id
_entity.type
_entity.pdbx_description
1 polymer ?
#
loop_
_entity_poly.entity_id
_entity_poly.type
_entity_poly.pdbx_seq_one_letter_code
_entity_poly.pdbx_strand_id
1 'polypeptide(L)'
;MCNPRKVMIHVNETIEAAWRQLLTEKATASELLSENAEISCEIKLAEEMGAAALDVLEQVLAGEFADFPGWQKDSAGNFYRDLEDITLVYDPNRRQFVLRARLEEMLSAEASAAAEICQVTTGTIAFEAVGYYYDDGWKGRTEEKALKEATEQAEMRFEYALKELKKAQPESAAELELRSSLTAEAQSKVEKELAEKRAALRLELRHQLQAQLARQQQNAFYEINRVVGETYRQTLCRLVLENGGRVISDRQSGSVIELELELC
;
A
#
# COMPACT_ATOMS: atom_id res chain seq x y z
N MET A 1 37.18 62.80 -29.48
CA MET A 1 36.33 61.89 -28.68
C MET A 1 36.63 62.18 -27.24
N CYS A 2 35.64 62.64 -26.46
CA CYS A 2 35.81 62.82 -25.01
C CYS A 2 35.81 61.46 -24.32
N ASN A 3 36.67 61.28 -23.32
CA ASN A 3 36.66 60.08 -22.49
C ASN A 3 35.42 60.08 -21.60
N PRO A 4 34.72 58.93 -21.45
CA PRO A 4 33.59 58.84 -20.54
C PRO A 4 34.05 59.07 -19.10
N ARG A 5 33.33 59.91 -18.37
CA ARG A 5 33.47 60.09 -16.93
C ARG A 5 32.52 59.13 -16.21
N LYS A 6 32.82 58.81 -14.95
CA LYS A 6 32.02 57.88 -14.15
C LYS A 6 31.54 58.54 -12.86
N VAL A 7 30.31 58.19 -12.48
CA VAL A 7 29.75 58.43 -11.14
C VAL A 7 29.75 57.09 -10.44
N MET A 8 30.28 57.05 -9.21
CA MET A 8 30.40 55.83 -8.43
C MET A 8 29.71 56.03 -7.08
N ILE A 9 28.83 55.10 -6.73
CA ILE A 9 28.16 55.05 -5.43
C ILE A 9 28.73 53.86 -4.68
N HIS A 10 29.33 54.13 -3.52
CA HIS A 10 29.78 53.10 -2.59
C HIS A 10 28.70 52.94 -1.52
N VAL A 11 28.15 51.74 -1.39
CA VAL A 11 27.21 51.40 -0.33
C VAL A 11 27.92 50.46 0.64
N ASN A 12 27.89 50.82 1.93
CA ASN A 12 28.38 49.98 3.01
C ASN A 12 27.40 50.09 4.18
N GLU A 13 26.46 49.16 4.26
CA GLU A 13 25.40 49.17 5.27
C GLU A 13 25.47 47.93 6.14
N THR A 14 25.30 48.13 7.44
CA THR A 14 25.05 47.04 8.40
C THR A 14 23.55 46.88 8.54
N ILE A 15 23.08 45.67 8.30
CA ILE A 15 21.66 45.34 8.29
C ILE A 15 21.37 44.45 9.48
N GLU A 16 20.35 44.83 10.23
CA GLU A 16 19.64 43.97 11.19
C GLU A 16 18.18 43.96 10.77
N ALA A 17 17.68 42.80 10.36
CA ALA A 17 16.33 42.70 9.85
C ALA A 17 15.65 41.42 10.35
N ALA A 18 14.42 41.60 10.84
CA ALA A 18 13.57 40.50 11.27
C ALA A 18 12.63 40.09 10.14
N TRP A 19 12.47 38.80 9.93
CA TRP A 19 11.53 38.24 8.96
C TRP A 19 10.80 37.02 9.53
N ARG A 20 9.62 36.77 8.97
CA ARG A 20 8.80 35.60 9.28
C ARG A 20 8.85 34.62 8.13
N GLN A 21 8.95 33.35 8.46
CA GLN A 21 8.90 32.26 7.50
C GLN A 21 7.93 31.19 8.01
N LEU A 22 7.05 30.72 7.12
CA LEU A 22 6.21 29.56 7.39
C LEU A 22 7.01 28.30 7.06
N LEU A 23 7.32 27.49 8.07
CA LEU A 23 7.85 26.15 7.88
C LEU A 23 6.67 25.20 7.76
N THR A 24 6.73 24.26 6.81
CA THR A 24 5.70 23.25 6.61
C THR A 24 6.38 21.93 6.37
N GLU A 25 6.04 20.93 7.18
CA GLU A 25 6.50 19.56 7.04
C GLU A 25 5.32 18.67 6.69
N LYS A 26 5.58 17.69 5.82
CA LYS A 26 4.59 16.71 5.37
C LYS A 26 5.09 15.32 5.70
N ALA A 27 4.18 14.46 6.12
CA ALA A 27 4.41 13.04 6.28
C ALA A 27 3.40 12.28 5.44
N THR A 28 3.82 11.16 4.88
CA THR A 28 2.97 10.21 4.18
C THR A 28 3.27 8.81 4.71
N ALA A 29 2.25 7.98 4.87
CA ALA A 29 2.41 6.57 5.22
C ALA A 29 1.44 5.72 4.42
N SER A 30 1.91 4.54 4.05
CA SER A 30 1.10 3.52 3.39
C SER A 30 1.34 2.15 4.02
N GLU A 31 0.29 1.33 4.02
CA GLU A 31 0.32 -0.01 4.59
C GLU A 31 -0.61 -0.91 3.77
N LEU A 32 -0.15 -2.13 3.48
CA LEU A 32 -1.02 -3.17 2.94
C LEU A 32 -1.75 -3.85 4.10
N LEU A 33 -3.07 -3.74 4.14
CA LEU A 33 -3.90 -4.45 5.10
C LEU A 33 -4.45 -5.72 4.44
N SER A 34 -4.08 -6.88 5.00
CA SER A 34 -4.66 -8.17 4.62
C SER A 34 -5.53 -8.69 5.77
N GLU A 35 -6.78 -9.03 5.47
CA GLU A 35 -7.65 -9.77 6.41
C GLU A 35 -8.01 -11.12 5.78
N ASN A 36 -7.94 -12.16 6.60
CA ASN A 36 -8.33 -13.51 6.24
C ASN A 36 -9.58 -13.87 7.02
N ALA A 37 -10.56 -14.47 6.36
CA ALA A 37 -11.66 -15.15 7.02
C ALA A 37 -11.58 -16.64 6.72
N GLU A 38 -11.62 -17.42 7.78
CA GLU A 38 -11.76 -18.87 7.67
C GLU A 38 -13.13 -19.24 8.25
N ILE A 39 -13.90 -19.98 7.46
CA ILE A 39 -15.01 -20.75 7.99
C ILE A 39 -14.59 -22.20 7.88
N SER A 40 -14.19 -22.76 9.02
CA SER A 40 -14.10 -24.20 9.14
C SER A 40 -15.51 -24.76 9.02
N CYS A 41 -15.80 -25.45 7.92
CA CYS A 41 -16.93 -26.36 7.92
C CYS A 41 -16.52 -27.50 8.83
N GLU A 42 -17.04 -27.51 10.07
CA GLU A 42 -16.82 -28.59 11.03
C GLU A 42 -17.57 -29.86 10.59
N ILE A 43 -17.39 -30.30 9.34
CA ILE A 43 -17.73 -31.66 8.94
C ILE A 43 -16.57 -32.50 9.45
N LYS A 44 -16.76 -33.10 10.63
CA LYS A 44 -15.81 -34.03 11.19
C LYS A 44 -15.90 -35.36 10.44
N LEU A 45 -15.25 -35.43 9.28
CA LEU A 45 -15.32 -36.60 8.41
C LEU A 45 -14.83 -37.86 9.12
N ALA A 46 -13.94 -37.74 10.10
CA ALA A 46 -13.50 -38.87 10.92
C ALA A 46 -14.62 -39.51 11.76
N GLU A 47 -15.65 -38.74 12.14
CA GLU A 47 -16.81 -39.24 12.89
C GLU A 47 -17.91 -39.76 11.94
N GLU A 48 -18.02 -39.19 10.74
CA GLU A 48 -19.07 -39.49 9.77
C GLU A 48 -18.68 -40.56 8.72
N MET A 49 -17.39 -40.73 8.45
CA MET A 49 -16.84 -41.63 7.44
C MET A 49 -15.98 -42.72 8.09
N GLY A 50 -16.14 -43.96 7.64
CA GLY A 50 -15.27 -45.07 8.06
C GLY A 50 -13.83 -44.88 7.55
N ALA A 51 -12.86 -45.51 8.23
CA ALA A 51 -11.44 -45.41 7.89
C ALA A 51 -11.13 -45.74 6.41
N ALA A 52 -11.76 -46.79 5.88
CA ALA A 52 -11.61 -47.16 4.46
C ALA A 52 -12.09 -46.06 3.50
N ALA A 53 -13.16 -45.34 3.85
CA ALA A 53 -13.67 -44.25 3.04
C ALA A 53 -12.75 -43.02 3.11
N LEU A 54 -12.08 -42.79 4.24
CA LEU A 54 -11.12 -41.69 4.38
C LEU A 54 -9.84 -41.93 3.56
N ASP A 55 -9.37 -43.17 3.49
CA ASP A 55 -8.23 -43.52 2.63
C ASP A 55 -8.58 -43.30 1.15
N VAL A 56 -9.80 -43.69 0.75
CA VAL A 56 -10.30 -43.47 -0.62
C VAL A 56 -10.53 -41.99 -0.89
N LEU A 57 -10.96 -41.19 0.10
CA LEU A 57 -11.15 -39.74 -0.03
C LEU A 57 -9.87 -39.07 -0.51
N GLU A 58 -8.73 -39.43 0.09
CA GLU A 58 -7.43 -38.86 -0.28
C GLU A 58 -7.00 -39.27 -1.69
N GLN A 59 -7.34 -40.48 -2.14
CA GLN A 59 -7.11 -40.94 -3.52
C GLN A 59 -8.00 -40.20 -4.53
N VAL A 60 -9.27 -39.96 -4.18
CA VAL A 60 -10.19 -39.14 -4.99
C VAL A 60 -9.67 -37.71 -5.12
N LEU A 61 -9.26 -37.10 -4.00
CA LEU A 61 -8.68 -35.77 -3.99
C LEU A 61 -7.34 -35.71 -4.75
N ALA A 62 -6.55 -36.79 -4.76
CA ALA A 62 -5.34 -36.89 -5.57
C ALA A 62 -5.59 -37.10 -7.07
N GLY A 63 -6.85 -37.36 -7.47
CA GLY A 63 -7.22 -37.59 -8.86
C GLY A 63 -6.80 -38.96 -9.39
N GLU A 64 -6.75 -39.98 -8.53
CA GLU A 64 -6.41 -41.36 -8.92
C GLU A 64 -7.52 -42.03 -9.75
N PHE A 65 -8.73 -41.45 -9.77
CA PHE A 65 -9.88 -41.95 -10.53
C PHE A 65 -10.16 -41.08 -11.75
N ALA A 66 -10.27 -41.71 -12.93
CA ALA A 66 -10.34 -41.02 -14.22
C ALA A 66 -11.52 -40.04 -14.36
N ASP A 67 -12.63 -40.31 -13.67
CA ASP A 67 -13.86 -39.53 -13.78
C ASP A 67 -13.92 -38.33 -12.79
N PHE A 68 -12.89 -38.17 -11.94
CA PHE A 68 -12.84 -37.11 -10.95
C PHE A 68 -11.54 -36.29 -11.06
N PRO A 69 -11.60 -35.00 -11.39
CA PRO A 69 -10.41 -34.17 -11.45
C PRO A 69 -9.82 -33.99 -10.05
N GLY A 70 -8.56 -34.40 -9.89
CA GLY A 70 -7.81 -34.21 -8.66
C GLY A 70 -7.70 -32.73 -8.26
N TRP A 71 -7.61 -32.50 -6.96
CA TRP A 71 -7.35 -31.20 -6.38
C TRP A 71 -5.85 -30.90 -6.35
N GLN A 72 -5.51 -29.62 -6.23
CA GLN A 72 -4.11 -29.23 -6.08
C GLN A 72 -3.63 -29.56 -4.66
N LYS A 73 -2.33 -29.80 -4.51
CA LYS A 73 -1.73 -30.14 -3.21
C LYS A 73 -0.68 -29.10 -2.84
N ASP A 74 -0.79 -28.53 -1.65
CA ASP A 74 0.19 -27.56 -1.15
C ASP A 74 1.45 -28.24 -0.60
N SER A 75 2.45 -27.44 -0.23
CA SER A 75 3.70 -27.94 0.36
C SER A 75 3.53 -28.57 1.74
N ALA A 76 2.43 -28.27 2.44
CA ALA A 76 2.08 -28.86 3.73
C ALA A 76 1.30 -30.19 3.58
N GLY A 77 0.95 -30.57 2.36
CA GLY A 77 0.21 -31.78 2.04
C GLY A 77 -1.31 -31.63 2.09
N ASN A 78 -1.83 -30.41 2.27
CA ASN A 78 -3.27 -30.15 2.19
C ASN A 78 -3.71 -30.14 0.73
N PHE A 79 -4.93 -30.61 0.49
CA PHE A 79 -5.56 -30.51 -0.82
C PHE A 79 -6.38 -29.24 -0.88
N TYR A 80 -6.30 -28.50 -1.99
CA TYR A 80 -7.07 -27.28 -2.15
C TYR A 80 -7.65 -27.15 -3.56
N ARG A 81 -8.76 -26.42 -3.61
CA ARG A 81 -9.46 -26.08 -4.83
C ARG A 81 -10.01 -24.66 -4.75
N ASP A 82 -9.67 -23.86 -5.74
CA ASP A 82 -10.15 -22.51 -5.86
C ASP A 82 -11.59 -22.50 -6.42
N LEU A 83 -12.45 -21.75 -5.75
CA LEU A 83 -13.85 -21.52 -6.07
C LEU A 83 -14.08 -20.02 -6.15
N GLU A 84 -13.71 -19.43 -7.30
CA GLU A 84 -13.81 -17.98 -7.56
C GLU A 84 -13.13 -17.14 -6.46
N ASP A 85 -13.91 -16.63 -5.51
CA ASP A 85 -13.48 -15.72 -4.44
C ASP A 85 -13.03 -16.44 -3.16
N ILE A 86 -13.17 -17.77 -3.10
CA ILE A 86 -12.80 -18.58 -1.93
C ILE A 86 -11.95 -19.80 -2.33
N THR A 87 -11.19 -20.32 -1.39
CA THR A 87 -10.45 -21.58 -1.56
C THR A 87 -10.98 -22.61 -0.56
N LEU A 88 -11.40 -23.76 -1.07
CA LEU A 88 -11.76 -24.93 -0.27
C LEU A 88 -10.52 -25.77 -0.02
N VAL A 89 -10.20 -26.04 1.25
CA VAL A 89 -9.01 -26.77 1.67
C VAL A 89 -9.42 -28.00 2.47
N TYR A 90 -8.87 -29.16 2.15
CA TYR A 90 -8.92 -30.37 2.96
C TYR A 90 -7.58 -30.58 3.66
N ASP A 91 -7.61 -30.67 4.99
CA ASP A 91 -6.45 -31.02 5.82
C ASP A 91 -6.50 -32.52 6.16
N PRO A 92 -5.60 -33.36 5.60
CA PRO A 92 -5.57 -34.79 5.87
C PRO A 92 -5.30 -35.14 7.33
N ASN A 93 -4.54 -34.32 8.05
CA ASN A 93 -4.18 -34.58 9.44
C ASN A 93 -5.40 -34.37 10.35
N ARG A 94 -6.21 -33.35 10.05
CA ARG A 94 -7.43 -33.03 10.80
C ARG A 94 -8.67 -33.73 10.25
N ARG A 95 -8.61 -34.26 9.02
CA ARG A 95 -9.73 -34.88 8.28
C ARG A 95 -10.94 -33.95 8.21
N GLN A 96 -10.69 -32.70 7.82
CA GLN A 96 -11.69 -31.63 7.81
C GLN A 96 -11.56 -30.75 6.56
N PHE A 97 -12.69 -30.21 6.11
CA PHE A 97 -12.75 -29.19 5.08
C PHE A 97 -12.82 -27.78 5.70
N VAL A 98 -12.03 -26.86 5.17
CA VAL A 98 -12.00 -25.45 5.60
C VAL A 98 -12.19 -24.56 4.38
N LEU A 99 -13.12 -23.61 4.49
CA LEU A 99 -13.31 -22.55 3.51
C LEU A 99 -12.46 -21.36 3.92
N ARG A 100 -11.60 -20.89 3.01
CA ARG A 100 -10.74 -19.73 3.21
C ARG A 100 -11.11 -18.64 2.22
N ALA A 101 -11.23 -17.42 2.71
CA ALA A 101 -11.35 -16.22 1.91
C ALA A 101 -10.29 -15.21 2.38
N ARG A 102 -9.65 -14.51 1.44
CA ARG A 102 -8.63 -13.51 1.72
C ARG A 102 -8.92 -12.25 0.93
N LEU A 103 -8.92 -11.11 1.61
CA LEU A 103 -9.00 -9.79 0.98
C LEU A 103 -7.80 -8.96 1.40
N GLU A 104 -7.29 -8.20 0.43
CA GLU A 104 -6.16 -7.30 0.63
C GLU A 104 -6.50 -5.93 0.07
N GLU A 105 -6.16 -4.89 0.82
CA GLU A 105 -6.38 -3.52 0.39
C GLU A 105 -5.25 -2.60 0.88
N MET A 106 -4.87 -1.66 0.03
CA MET A 106 -3.78 -0.71 0.29
C MET A 106 -4.34 0.55 0.94
N LEU A 107 -3.84 0.87 2.13
CA LEU A 107 -4.18 2.09 2.85
C LEU A 107 -3.11 3.15 2.67
N SER A 108 -3.53 4.41 2.54
CA SER A 108 -2.62 5.57 2.56
C SER A 108 -3.22 6.73 3.37
N ALA A 109 -2.32 7.49 4.01
CA ALA A 109 -2.65 8.71 4.73
C ALA A 109 -1.53 9.75 4.55
N GLU A 110 -1.93 11.01 4.53
CA GLU A 110 -1.02 12.15 4.38
C GLU A 110 -1.41 13.24 5.37
N ALA A 111 -0.45 13.77 6.11
CA ALA A 111 -0.68 14.88 7.02
C ALA A 111 0.43 15.91 6.94
N SER A 112 0.11 17.13 7.38
CA SER A 112 1.06 18.22 7.44
C SER A 112 1.00 18.97 8.77
N ALA A 113 2.14 19.54 9.13
CA ALA A 113 2.28 20.44 10.26
C ALA A 113 2.99 21.70 9.78
N ALA A 114 2.56 22.86 10.26
CA ALA A 114 3.15 24.13 9.88
C ALA A 114 3.29 25.05 11.09
N ALA A 115 4.38 25.81 11.13
CA ALA A 115 4.62 26.83 12.14
C ALA A 115 5.37 28.02 11.54
N GLU A 116 5.11 29.20 12.09
CA GLU A 116 5.85 30.41 11.75
C GLU A 116 7.10 30.53 12.63
N ILE A 117 8.25 30.78 12.00
CA ILE A 117 9.49 31.15 12.69
C ILE A 117 9.83 32.60 12.39
N CYS A 118 10.23 33.33 13.43
CA CYS A 118 10.80 34.66 13.31
C CYS A 118 12.33 34.55 13.36
N GLN A 119 13.01 35.00 12.32
CA GLN A 119 14.46 35.01 12.25
C GLN A 119 14.97 36.45 12.16
N VAL A 120 16.11 36.70 12.79
CA VAL A 120 16.83 37.96 12.68
C VAL A 120 18.09 37.70 11.90
N THR A 121 18.27 38.45 10.81
CA THR A 121 19.48 38.38 10.00
C THR A 121 20.31 39.63 10.22
N THR A 122 21.57 39.40 10.58
CA THR A 122 22.57 40.43 10.78
C THR A 122 23.71 40.25 9.79
N GLY A 123 24.13 41.32 9.11
CA GLY A 123 25.32 41.28 8.26
C GLY A 123 25.64 42.62 7.62
N THR A 124 26.76 42.67 6.91
CA THR A 124 27.23 43.88 6.22
C THR A 124 27.14 43.68 4.72
N ILE A 125 26.47 44.60 4.04
CA ILE A 125 26.39 44.64 2.58
C ILE A 125 27.31 45.75 2.08
N ALA A 126 28.31 45.35 1.29
CA ALA A 126 29.25 46.28 0.66
C ALA A 126 29.27 46.03 -0.86
N PHE A 127 28.95 47.06 -1.65
CA PHE A 127 29.07 47.01 -3.12
C PHE A 127 29.26 48.40 -3.71
N GLU A 128 29.67 48.42 -4.98
CA GLU A 128 29.81 49.65 -5.77
C GLU A 128 28.81 49.63 -6.92
N ALA A 129 28.20 50.77 -7.23
CA ALA A 129 27.39 50.98 -8.43
C ALA A 129 27.99 52.11 -9.28
N VAL A 130 27.97 51.96 -10.60
CA VAL A 130 28.70 52.83 -11.52
C VAL A 130 27.80 53.26 -12.68
N GLY A 131 27.66 54.58 -12.85
CA GLY A 131 27.06 55.20 -14.03
C GLY A 131 28.10 55.93 -14.87
N TYR A 132 27.86 56.07 -16.17
CA TYR A 132 28.81 56.68 -17.11
C TYR A 132 28.20 57.85 -17.88
N TYR A 133 28.90 58.98 -17.95
CA TYR A 133 28.48 60.18 -18.68
C TYR A 133 29.60 60.78 -19.56
N TYR A 134 29.23 61.71 -20.44
CA TYR A 134 30.17 62.51 -21.23
C TYR A 134 29.93 64.00 -20.95
N ASP A 135 31.00 64.81 -20.93
CA ASP A 135 30.91 66.26 -20.67
C ASP A 135 30.06 67.02 -21.70
N ASP A 136 30.01 66.52 -22.94
CA ASP A 136 29.23 67.08 -24.04
C ASP A 136 27.80 66.53 -24.11
N GLY A 137 27.39 65.67 -23.17
CA GLY A 137 26.07 65.05 -23.15
C GLY A 137 25.82 64.09 -24.32
N TRP A 138 26.87 63.54 -24.92
CA TRP A 138 26.78 62.66 -26.10
C TRP A 138 25.74 61.54 -25.92
N LYS A 139 24.86 61.39 -26.93
CA LYS A 139 23.71 60.45 -26.93
C LYS A 139 22.77 60.62 -25.72
N GLY A 140 22.71 61.82 -25.15
CA GLY A 140 21.90 62.12 -23.98
C GLY A 140 22.41 61.46 -22.69
N ARG A 141 23.70 61.10 -22.62
CA ARG A 141 24.35 60.62 -21.39
C ARG A 141 24.92 61.80 -20.60
N THR A 142 24.04 62.44 -19.84
CA THR A 142 24.36 63.52 -18.91
C THR A 142 24.78 62.95 -17.55
N GLU A 143 25.44 63.78 -16.75
CA GLU A 143 25.79 63.44 -15.36
C GLU A 143 24.56 63.05 -14.53
N GLU A 144 23.44 63.75 -14.69
CA GLU A 144 22.16 63.43 -14.03
C GLU A 144 21.66 62.02 -14.37
N LYS A 145 21.78 61.60 -15.64
CA LYS A 145 21.40 60.24 -16.03
C LYS A 145 22.37 59.20 -15.48
N ALA A 146 23.67 59.49 -15.47
CA ALA A 146 24.65 58.57 -14.87
C ALA A 146 24.44 58.42 -13.36
N LEU A 147 24.08 59.49 -12.64
CA LEU A 147 23.69 59.42 -11.24
C LEU A 147 22.45 58.53 -11.07
N LYS A 148 21.40 58.75 -11.89
CA LYS A 148 20.17 57.96 -11.84
C LYS A 148 20.40 56.47 -12.15
N GLU A 149 21.20 56.17 -13.18
CA GLU A 149 21.61 54.80 -13.51
C GLU A 149 22.41 54.16 -12.37
N ALA A 150 23.31 54.91 -11.74
CA ALA A 150 24.07 54.43 -10.59
C ALA A 150 23.17 54.17 -9.37
N THR A 151 22.15 55.00 -9.12
CA THR A 151 21.18 54.78 -8.02
C THR A 151 20.29 53.57 -8.28
N GLU A 152 19.73 53.43 -9.49
CA GLU A 152 18.90 52.27 -9.85
C GLU A 152 19.71 50.96 -9.77
N GLN A 153 20.98 50.99 -10.22
CA GLN A 153 21.89 49.86 -10.09
C GLN A 153 22.23 49.57 -8.61
N ALA A 154 22.38 50.60 -7.77
CA ALA A 154 22.63 50.44 -6.35
C ALA A 154 21.43 49.77 -5.64
N GLU A 155 20.21 50.20 -5.93
CA GLU A 155 18.98 49.61 -5.38
C GLU A 155 18.83 48.13 -5.78
N MET A 156 18.99 47.81 -7.07
CA MET A 156 18.93 46.43 -7.54
C MET A 156 20.01 45.54 -6.89
N ARG A 157 21.24 46.05 -6.77
CA ARG A 157 22.35 45.32 -6.11
C ARG A 157 22.10 45.14 -4.62
N PHE A 158 21.52 46.14 -3.96
CA PHE A 158 21.14 46.06 -2.55
C PHE A 158 20.08 44.97 -2.32
N GLU A 159 19.01 44.96 -3.11
CA GLU A 159 17.97 43.93 -3.02
C GLU A 159 18.51 42.51 -3.28
N TYR A 160 19.41 42.38 -4.25
CA TYR A 160 20.06 41.10 -4.55
C TYR A 160 20.97 40.65 -3.40
N ALA A 161 21.80 41.54 -2.88
CA ALA A 161 22.68 41.26 -1.75
C ALA A 161 21.88 40.90 -0.49
N LEU A 162 20.74 41.55 -0.25
CA LEU A 162 19.80 41.18 0.83
C LEU A 162 19.26 39.75 0.66
N LYS A 163 18.89 39.34 -0.56
CA LYS A 163 18.42 37.97 -0.85
C LYS A 163 19.51 36.94 -0.65
N GLU A 164 20.74 37.23 -1.08
CA GLU A 164 21.88 36.32 -0.90
C GLU A 164 22.29 36.20 0.57
N LEU A 165 22.28 37.31 1.31
CA LEU A 165 22.59 37.32 2.74
C LEU A 165 21.58 36.46 3.53
N LYS A 166 20.30 36.48 3.15
CA LYS A 166 19.28 35.57 3.70
C LYS A 166 19.58 34.10 3.42
N LYS A 167 19.93 33.75 2.18
CA LYS A 167 20.23 32.36 1.79
C LYS A 167 21.52 31.82 2.41
N ALA A 168 22.48 32.71 2.65
CA ALA A 168 23.78 32.36 3.21
C ALA A 168 23.75 32.14 4.73
N GLN A 169 22.66 32.49 5.42
CA GLN A 169 22.55 32.22 6.84
C GLN A 169 22.38 30.71 7.07
N PRO A 170 23.19 30.10 7.95
CA PRO A 170 22.98 28.72 8.35
C PRO A 170 21.64 28.59 9.07
N GLU A 171 20.95 27.48 8.86
CA GLU A 171 19.74 27.15 9.64
C GLU A 171 20.08 27.22 11.12
N SER A 172 19.33 28.04 11.85
CA SER A 172 19.54 28.18 13.29
C SER A 172 19.19 26.88 14.01
N ALA A 173 19.78 26.63 15.18
CA ALA A 173 19.39 25.50 16.01
C ALA A 173 17.88 25.49 16.32
N ALA A 174 17.29 26.67 16.52
CA ALA A 174 15.84 26.84 16.72
C ALA A 174 15.02 26.44 15.49
N GLU A 175 15.51 26.68 14.26
CA GLU A 175 14.86 26.23 13.03
C GLU A 175 14.93 24.70 12.90
N LEU A 176 16.09 24.10 13.17
CA LEU A 176 16.27 22.65 13.14
C LEU A 176 15.38 21.96 14.18
N GLU A 177 15.33 22.48 15.40
CA GLU A 177 14.42 21.99 16.45
C GLU A 177 12.96 22.12 16.04
N LEU A 178 12.55 23.27 15.49
CA LEU A 178 11.19 23.49 15.03
C LEU A 178 10.83 22.53 13.88
N ARG A 179 11.69 22.35 12.87
CA ARG A 179 11.46 21.35 11.81
C ARG A 179 11.38 19.93 12.37
N SER A 180 12.23 19.57 13.33
CA SER A 180 12.15 18.25 13.98
C SER A 180 10.82 18.06 14.74
N SER A 181 10.30 19.11 15.35
CA SER A 181 8.99 19.07 16.03
C SER A 181 7.83 18.97 15.04
N LEU A 182 7.89 19.71 13.92
CA LEU A 182 6.89 19.66 12.86
C LEU A 182 6.87 18.31 12.14
N THR A 183 8.04 17.70 11.89
CA THR A 183 8.10 16.35 11.31
C THR A 183 7.50 15.32 12.27
N ALA A 184 7.83 15.39 13.57
CA ALA A 184 7.23 14.52 14.58
C ALA A 184 5.71 14.70 14.70
N GLU A 185 5.21 15.94 14.62
CA GLU A 185 3.78 16.24 14.65
C GLU A 185 3.07 15.72 13.38
N ALA A 186 3.64 15.94 12.20
CA ALA A 186 3.11 15.43 10.94
C ALA A 186 3.06 13.90 10.94
N GLN A 187 4.12 13.22 11.44
CA GLN A 187 4.15 11.77 11.61
C GLN A 187 3.06 11.29 12.57
N SER A 188 2.93 11.92 13.74
CA SER A 188 1.88 11.56 14.71
C SER A 188 0.47 11.71 14.14
N LYS A 189 0.23 12.75 13.33
CA LYS A 189 -1.05 12.94 12.64
C LYS A 189 -1.32 11.85 11.61
N VAL A 190 -0.34 11.52 10.77
CA VAL A 190 -0.46 10.42 9.79
C VAL A 190 -0.73 9.09 10.49
N GLU A 191 -0.02 8.77 11.56
CA GLU A 191 -0.20 7.51 12.29
C GLU A 191 -1.61 7.39 12.89
N LYS A 192 -2.15 8.49 13.44
CA LYS A 192 -3.52 8.53 13.96
C LYS A 192 -4.55 8.31 12.85
N GLU A 193 -4.42 9.05 11.75
CA GLU A 193 -5.34 8.91 10.61
C GLU A 193 -5.27 7.50 10.01
N LEU A 194 -4.08 6.93 9.89
CA LEU A 194 -3.88 5.57 9.39
C LEU A 194 -4.49 4.55 10.36
N ALA A 195 -4.34 4.72 11.68
CA ALA A 195 -4.96 3.86 12.69
C ALA A 195 -6.50 3.89 12.62
N GLU A 196 -7.10 5.07 12.44
CA GLU A 196 -8.55 5.23 12.28
C GLU A 196 -9.04 4.56 10.99
N LYS A 197 -8.37 4.82 9.86
CA LYS A 197 -8.64 4.17 8.56
C LYS A 197 -8.51 2.65 8.66
N ARG A 198 -7.48 2.15 9.34
CA ARG A 198 -7.25 0.71 9.56
C ARG A 198 -8.42 0.09 10.32
N ALA A 199 -8.90 0.74 11.38
CA ALA A 199 -10.02 0.21 12.17
C ALA A 199 -11.32 0.14 11.36
N ALA A 200 -11.62 1.20 10.60
CA ALA A 200 -12.80 1.24 9.73
C ALA A 200 -12.72 0.18 8.62
N LEU A 201 -11.58 0.12 7.90
CA LEU A 201 -11.39 -0.81 6.80
C LEU A 201 -11.42 -2.27 7.26
N ARG A 202 -10.86 -2.59 8.43
CA ARG A 202 -10.94 -3.95 8.99
C ARG A 202 -12.37 -4.42 9.15
N LEU A 203 -13.27 -3.55 9.63
CA LEU A 203 -14.66 -3.90 9.83
C LEU A 203 -15.37 -4.13 8.50
N GLU A 204 -15.08 -3.29 7.51
CA GLU A 204 -15.60 -3.43 6.15
C GLU A 204 -15.11 -4.72 5.48
N LEU A 205 -13.81 -4.99 5.47
CA LEU A 205 -13.23 -6.22 4.91
C LEU A 205 -13.82 -7.47 5.55
N ARG A 206 -14.04 -7.48 6.88
CA ARG A 206 -14.69 -8.60 7.56
C ARG A 206 -16.13 -8.80 7.09
N HIS A 207 -16.89 -7.72 6.92
CA HIS A 207 -18.26 -7.80 6.43
C HIS A 207 -18.31 -8.30 4.97
N GLN A 208 -17.37 -7.86 4.14
CA GLN A 208 -17.23 -8.34 2.75
C GLN A 208 -16.84 -9.82 2.71
N LEU A 209 -15.86 -10.24 3.51
CA LEU A 209 -15.46 -11.64 3.63
C LEU A 209 -16.62 -12.54 4.06
N GLN A 210 -17.41 -12.13 5.06
CA GLN A 210 -18.59 -12.87 5.50
C GLN A 210 -19.64 -12.99 4.38
N ALA A 211 -19.87 -11.91 3.62
CA ALA A 211 -20.79 -11.93 2.49
C ALA A 211 -20.30 -12.84 1.35
N GLN A 212 -19.01 -12.82 1.03
CA GLN A 212 -18.39 -13.71 0.04
C GLN A 212 -18.54 -15.17 0.45
N LEU A 213 -18.21 -15.48 1.70
CA LEU A 213 -18.33 -16.83 2.25
C LEU A 213 -19.79 -17.32 2.22
N ALA A 214 -20.75 -16.49 2.63
CA ALA A 214 -22.17 -16.84 2.59
C ALA A 214 -22.66 -17.09 1.15
N ARG A 215 -22.21 -16.27 0.19
CA ARG A 215 -22.58 -16.42 -1.23
C ARG A 215 -22.03 -17.71 -1.83
N GLN A 216 -20.81 -18.09 -1.49
CA GLN A 216 -20.12 -19.24 -2.06
C GLN A 216 -20.34 -20.55 -1.26
N GLN A 217 -21.02 -20.48 -0.11
CA GLN A 217 -21.29 -21.64 0.74
C GLN A 217 -21.99 -22.78 0.00
N GLN A 218 -22.94 -22.47 -0.88
CA GLN A 218 -23.68 -23.49 -1.64
C GLN A 218 -22.80 -24.20 -2.67
N ASN A 219 -21.91 -23.45 -3.34
CA ASN A 219 -20.93 -24.00 -4.28
C ASN A 219 -19.89 -24.87 -3.56
N ALA A 220 -19.43 -24.42 -2.40
CA ALA A 220 -18.55 -25.19 -1.53
C ALA A 220 -19.18 -26.52 -1.10
N PHE A 221 -20.42 -26.51 -0.61
CA PHE A 221 -21.11 -27.74 -0.23
C PHE A 221 -21.36 -28.65 -1.43
N TYR A 222 -21.67 -28.09 -2.60
CA TYR A 222 -21.80 -28.88 -3.82
C TYR A 222 -20.49 -29.63 -4.13
N GLU A 223 -19.36 -28.95 -4.06
CA GLU A 223 -18.06 -29.57 -4.32
C GLU A 223 -17.65 -30.59 -3.26
N ILE A 224 -17.90 -30.30 -1.97
CA ILE A 224 -17.70 -31.28 -0.88
C ILE A 224 -18.56 -32.52 -1.12
N ASN A 225 -19.86 -32.35 -1.39
CA ASN A 225 -20.77 -33.47 -1.63
C ASN A 225 -20.37 -34.27 -2.86
N ARG A 226 -19.85 -33.62 -3.90
CA ARG A 226 -19.35 -34.29 -5.10
C ARG A 226 -18.14 -35.17 -4.79
N VAL A 227 -17.17 -34.67 -4.01
CA VAL A 227 -16.01 -35.44 -3.55
C VAL A 227 -16.45 -36.61 -2.67
N VAL A 228 -17.32 -36.36 -1.68
CA VAL A 228 -17.80 -37.36 -0.73
C VAL A 228 -18.62 -38.45 -1.44
N GLY A 229 -19.47 -38.08 -2.39
CA GLY A 229 -20.24 -39.02 -3.20
C GLY A 229 -19.35 -39.94 -4.02
N GLU A 230 -18.34 -39.38 -4.69
CA GLU A 230 -17.36 -40.18 -5.44
C GLU A 230 -16.55 -41.09 -4.50
N THR A 231 -16.18 -40.59 -3.33
CA THR A 231 -15.49 -41.38 -2.30
C THR A 231 -16.30 -42.60 -1.88
N TYR A 232 -17.59 -42.43 -1.60
CA TYR A 232 -18.45 -43.55 -1.23
C TYR A 232 -18.65 -44.54 -2.37
N ARG A 233 -18.83 -44.05 -3.60
CA ARG A 233 -18.91 -44.89 -4.80
C ARG A 233 -17.69 -45.80 -4.93
N GLN A 234 -16.50 -45.20 -4.88
CA GLN A 234 -15.24 -45.95 -5.00
C GLN A 234 -15.01 -46.90 -3.82
N THR A 235 -15.35 -46.48 -2.60
CA THR A 235 -15.25 -47.32 -1.40
C THR A 235 -16.14 -48.56 -1.50
N LEU A 236 -17.40 -48.40 -1.93
CA LEU A 236 -18.34 -49.51 -2.08
C LEU A 236 -17.90 -50.47 -3.19
N CYS A 237 -17.52 -49.96 -4.36
CA CYS A 237 -16.98 -50.77 -5.45
C CYS A 237 -15.77 -51.60 -4.97
N ARG A 238 -14.84 -50.97 -4.27
CA ARG A 238 -13.66 -51.64 -3.71
C ARG A 238 -14.03 -52.74 -2.71
N LEU A 239 -14.90 -52.44 -1.74
CA LEU A 239 -15.34 -53.41 -0.74
C LEU A 239 -16.03 -54.63 -1.35
N VAL A 240 -16.86 -54.43 -2.38
CA VAL A 240 -17.54 -55.53 -3.07
C VAL A 240 -16.54 -56.44 -3.77
N LEU A 241 -15.58 -55.85 -4.49
CA LEU A 241 -14.55 -56.60 -5.21
C LEU A 241 -13.61 -57.35 -4.26
N GLU A 242 -13.22 -56.73 -3.15
CA GLU A 242 -12.36 -57.35 -2.13
C GLU A 242 -13.04 -58.56 -1.44
N ASN A 243 -14.38 -58.56 -1.33
CA ASN A 243 -15.16 -59.66 -0.78
C ASN A 243 -15.61 -60.70 -1.83
N GLY A 244 -15.09 -60.62 -3.06
CA GLY A 244 -15.39 -61.59 -4.13
C GLY A 244 -16.71 -61.37 -4.86
N GLY A 245 -17.43 -60.28 -4.57
CA GLY A 245 -18.62 -59.86 -5.30
C GLY A 245 -18.29 -59.25 -6.66
N ARG A 246 -19.31 -58.74 -7.36
CA ARG A 246 -19.15 -58.04 -8.65
C ARG A 246 -19.94 -56.74 -8.71
N VAL A 247 -19.39 -55.76 -9.44
CA VAL A 247 -20.09 -54.53 -9.82
C VAL A 247 -20.86 -54.81 -11.11
N ILE A 248 -22.19 -54.79 -11.04
CA ILE A 248 -23.09 -55.07 -12.18
C ILE A 248 -23.24 -53.82 -13.05
N SER A 249 -23.48 -52.67 -12.42
CA SER A 249 -23.53 -51.38 -13.10
C SER A 249 -23.04 -50.25 -12.21
N ASP A 250 -22.43 -49.27 -12.85
CA ASP A 250 -21.94 -48.05 -12.22
C ASP A 250 -22.21 -46.90 -13.18
N ARG A 251 -23.20 -46.07 -12.85
CA ARG A 251 -23.66 -44.97 -13.69
C ARG A 251 -23.76 -43.70 -12.87
N GLN A 252 -23.25 -42.62 -13.43
CA GLN A 252 -23.36 -41.29 -12.87
C GLN A 252 -24.20 -40.40 -13.79
N SER A 253 -25.22 -39.74 -13.24
CA SER A 253 -26.04 -38.77 -13.95
C SER A 253 -26.18 -37.51 -13.10
N GLY A 254 -25.38 -36.49 -13.42
CA GLY A 254 -25.29 -35.27 -12.60
C GLY A 254 -24.79 -35.59 -11.19
N SER A 255 -25.62 -35.30 -10.18
CA SER A 255 -25.35 -35.57 -8.76
C SER A 255 -25.85 -36.92 -8.27
N VAL A 256 -26.46 -37.74 -9.14
CA VAL A 256 -26.98 -39.05 -8.78
C VAL A 256 -26.00 -40.13 -9.23
N ILE A 257 -25.66 -41.03 -8.30
CA ILE A 257 -24.83 -42.21 -8.53
C ILE A 257 -25.73 -43.43 -8.39
N GLU A 258 -25.85 -44.20 -9.47
CA GLU A 258 -26.57 -45.47 -9.52
C GLU A 258 -25.54 -46.60 -9.54
N LEU A 259 -25.55 -47.42 -8.48
CA LEU A 259 -24.68 -48.58 -8.33
C LEU A 259 -25.52 -49.84 -8.17
N GLU A 260 -25.28 -50.82 -9.02
CA GLU A 260 -25.80 -52.18 -8.85
C GLU A 260 -24.64 -53.11 -8.49
N LEU A 261 -24.74 -53.74 -7.33
CA LEU A 261 -23.68 -54.55 -6.74
C LEU A 261 -24.24 -55.95 -6.43
N GLU A 262 -23.46 -56.99 -6.69
CA GLU A 262 -23.75 -58.35 -6.26
C GLU A 262 -22.77 -58.76 -5.17
N LEU A 263 -23.31 -59.20 -4.03
CA LEU A 263 -22.55 -59.76 -2.92
C LEU A 263 -22.57 -61.29 -3.02
N CYS A 264 -21.44 -61.93 -2.74
CA CYS A 264 -21.33 -63.39 -2.67
C CYS A 264 -21.73 -63.96 -1.30
#